data_AF-A0A518GY74-F1
#
_entry.id   AF-A0A518GY74-F1
#
_cell.length_a   1.000
_cell.length_b   1.000
_cell.length_c   1.000
_cell.angle_alpha   90.00
_cell.angle_beta   90.00
_cell.angle_gamma   90.00
#
_symmetry.space_group_name_H-M   'P 1'
#
loop_
_entity.id
_entity.type
_entity.pdbx_description
1 polymer ?
#
loop_
_entity_poly.entity_id
_entity_poly.type
_entity_poly.pdbx_seq_one_letter_code
_entity_poly.pdbx_strand_id
1 'polypeptide(L)'
;MVEARLRALGDRIEVYVDEDDVDEVGDEVLRGLVSGFERVVDPALSGWIGRPIDVDGDGRFAVLLSSRVGRPYEAARCHVDGYFRGADLDVSLPRPLSNRADLIYLDARLRPGSYLETILAHEYAHAVLASRRMERVGPNPEPAWLDEAMAHLCEDRVGRSAANLDYRVSAYLTDPSRYRLVLPESSRPEDFRSHGSRGASYLFLRWCAEAFDPDLPRTLALGRFTGAEHLERLSGLPFGELHRRWALDLARGSLGGSIGGVDLLGTIGEWPIGGVRFSPLGPEVGDRPFSIEGTGTRFFRLSTEPSGPTRLELRLDPSSAPMLTAMIPGGPLPRLSLGVTEVDRDEGRVGLVAQVEERAGIPVELDRLSWEPIVPPRDLPRDAHRPGEIPGDGLASLFPGTTLPARGRLISRRFEIDPAMLRRGPMIFRLSARDAEGDRVVAWAEFDPEAPPTGGGEALVVRSSPRAVDESVTAP
;
A
#
# COMPACT_ATOMS: atom_id res chain seq x y z
N MET A 1 10.25 12.89 -29.43
CA MET A 1 9.07 13.41 -30.16
C MET A 1 8.22 12.21 -30.52
N VAL A 2 6.91 12.33 -30.35
CA VAL A 2 5.91 11.30 -30.68
C VAL A 2 5.03 11.87 -31.77
N GLU A 3 4.72 11.07 -32.79
CA GLU A 3 3.67 11.37 -33.76
C GLU A 3 2.42 10.65 -33.28
N ALA A 4 1.30 11.35 -33.13
CA ALA A 4 0.11 10.79 -32.55
C ALA A 4 -1.12 11.09 -33.41
N ARG A 5 -2.07 10.14 -33.40
CA ARG A 5 -3.31 10.20 -34.17
C ARG A 5 -4.52 10.21 -33.24
N LEU A 6 -5.47 11.08 -33.52
CA LEU A 6 -6.78 11.07 -32.85
C LEU A 6 -7.50 9.75 -33.15
N ARG A 7 -7.86 9.00 -32.11
CA ARG A 7 -8.48 7.67 -32.20
C ARG A 7 -9.82 7.56 -31.49
N ALA A 8 -10.10 8.43 -30.52
CA ALA A 8 -11.42 8.54 -29.91
C ALA A 8 -11.73 10.00 -29.56
N LEU A 9 -13.02 10.34 -29.66
CA LEU A 9 -13.53 11.68 -29.41
C LEU A 9 -14.79 11.57 -28.57
N GLY A 10 -14.83 12.34 -27.48
CA GLY A 10 -16.01 12.60 -26.67
C GLY A 10 -16.47 14.06 -26.79
N ASP A 11 -17.46 14.41 -25.97
CA ASP A 11 -17.93 15.78 -25.74
C ASP A 11 -16.93 16.61 -24.94
N ARG A 12 -16.14 15.99 -24.04
CA ARG A 12 -15.19 16.68 -23.14
C ARG A 12 -13.78 16.09 -23.12
N ILE A 13 -13.51 15.09 -23.95
CA ILE A 13 -12.23 14.39 -24.00
C ILE A 13 -11.87 14.06 -25.44
N GLU A 14 -10.58 14.09 -25.75
CA GLU A 14 -10.02 13.53 -26.97
C GLU A 14 -8.85 12.60 -26.65
N VAL A 15 -8.77 11.47 -27.36
CA VAL A 15 -7.76 10.44 -27.12
C VAL A 15 -6.91 10.26 -28.36
N TYR A 16 -5.64 10.61 -28.23
CA TYR A 16 -4.59 10.37 -29.20
C TYR A 16 -3.84 9.10 -28.86
N VAL A 17 -3.39 8.39 -29.88
CA VAL A 17 -2.51 7.23 -29.76
C VAL A 17 -1.26 7.51 -30.58
N ASP A 18 -0.09 7.25 -29.99
CA ASP A 18 1.19 7.22 -30.71
C ASP A 18 1.08 6.33 -31.94
N GLU A 19 1.53 6.79 -33.11
CA GLU A 19 1.47 6.02 -34.36
C GLU A 19 2.16 4.66 -34.22
N ASP A 20 3.20 4.56 -33.37
CA ASP A 20 3.90 3.30 -33.08
C ASP A 20 3.02 2.28 -32.30
N ASP A 21 1.95 2.73 -31.65
CA ASP A 21 1.12 1.92 -30.74
C ASP A 21 -0.35 1.77 -31.22
N VAL A 22 -0.67 2.26 -32.42
CA VAL A 22 -2.04 2.29 -32.98
C VAL A 22 -2.70 0.90 -33.00
N ASP A 23 -1.93 -0.13 -33.32
CA ASP A 23 -2.42 -1.51 -33.40
C ASP A 23 -2.51 -2.21 -32.04
N GLU A 24 -1.80 -1.69 -31.01
CA GLU A 24 -1.81 -2.25 -29.66
C GLU A 24 -3.00 -1.73 -28.83
N VAL A 25 -3.44 -0.50 -29.11
CA VAL A 25 -4.57 0.13 -28.41
C VAL A 25 -5.90 -0.30 -29.04
N GLY A 26 -6.56 -1.26 -28.39
CA GLY A 26 -7.87 -1.76 -28.79
C GLY A 26 -9.03 -0.80 -28.49
N ASP A 27 -10.12 -0.92 -29.25
CA ASP A 27 -11.30 -0.05 -29.13
C ASP A 27 -11.97 -0.08 -27.74
N GLU A 28 -11.82 -1.17 -26.99
CA GLU A 28 -12.34 -1.26 -25.62
C GLU A 28 -11.63 -0.30 -24.66
N VAL A 29 -10.32 -0.10 -24.82
CA VAL A 29 -9.55 0.88 -24.02
C VAL A 29 -10.04 2.28 -24.35
N LEU A 30 -10.19 2.58 -25.65
CA LEU A 30 -10.67 3.88 -26.13
C LEU A 30 -12.08 4.20 -25.61
N ARG A 31 -13.02 3.25 -25.71
CA ARG A 31 -14.37 3.40 -25.16
C ARG A 31 -14.36 3.53 -23.64
N GLY A 32 -13.49 2.77 -22.96
CA GLY A 32 -13.29 2.84 -21.52
C GLY A 32 -12.81 4.20 -21.06
N LEU A 33 -11.84 4.79 -21.76
CA LEU A 33 -11.35 6.15 -21.50
C LEU A 33 -12.45 7.19 -21.67
N VAL A 34 -13.11 7.22 -22.84
CA VAL A 34 -14.15 8.23 -23.11
C VAL A 34 -15.32 8.10 -22.12
N SER A 35 -15.86 6.89 -21.98
CA SER A 35 -17.01 6.67 -21.08
C SER A 35 -16.65 6.86 -19.61
N GLY A 36 -15.47 6.38 -19.19
CA GLY A 36 -14.98 6.53 -17.82
C GLY A 36 -14.75 8.00 -17.47
N PHE A 37 -14.14 8.76 -18.39
CA PHE A 37 -13.93 10.19 -18.21
C PHE A 37 -15.24 10.95 -18.07
N GLU A 38 -16.12 10.85 -19.05
CA GLU A 38 -17.27 11.75 -19.16
C GLU A 38 -18.40 11.46 -18.17
N ARG A 39 -18.56 10.18 -17.79
CA ARG A 39 -19.64 9.75 -16.90
C ARG A 39 -19.23 9.69 -15.46
N VAL A 40 -17.92 9.57 -15.19
CA VAL A 40 -17.42 9.31 -13.84
C VAL A 40 -16.37 10.35 -13.45
N VAL A 41 -15.20 10.33 -14.08
CA VAL A 41 -14.02 11.05 -13.58
C VAL A 41 -14.23 12.56 -13.62
N ASP A 42 -14.59 13.12 -14.78
CA ASP A 42 -14.78 14.57 -14.90
C ASP A 42 -15.97 15.07 -14.07
N PRO A 43 -17.17 14.45 -14.07
CA PRO A 43 -18.25 14.90 -13.18
C PRO A 43 -17.88 14.87 -11.70
N ALA A 44 -17.16 13.83 -11.24
CA ALA A 44 -16.78 13.69 -9.85
C ALA A 44 -15.74 14.75 -9.42
N LEU A 45 -14.69 14.96 -10.22
CA LEU A 45 -13.64 15.91 -9.87
C LEU A 45 -14.04 17.36 -10.16
N SER A 46 -14.73 17.62 -11.27
CA SER A 46 -15.16 18.98 -11.63
C SER A 46 -16.18 19.56 -10.67
N GLY A 47 -17.06 18.73 -10.10
CA GLY A 47 -17.97 19.15 -9.03
C GLY A 47 -17.29 19.43 -7.69
N TRP A 48 -16.07 18.92 -7.47
CA TRP A 48 -15.39 18.96 -6.17
C TRP A 48 -14.20 19.92 -6.16
N ILE A 49 -13.19 19.65 -6.98
CA ILE A 49 -11.93 20.41 -7.05
C ILE A 49 -11.88 21.38 -8.24
N GLY A 50 -12.81 21.26 -9.21
CA GLY A 50 -12.91 22.13 -10.38
C GLY A 50 -12.36 21.48 -11.66
N ARG A 51 -12.06 22.29 -12.68
CA ARG A 51 -11.65 21.80 -14.02
C ARG A 51 -10.18 22.12 -14.33
N PRO A 52 -9.54 21.48 -15.30
CA PRO A 52 -8.27 22.00 -15.81
C PRO A 52 -8.49 23.35 -16.52
N ILE A 53 -7.41 24.11 -16.73
CA ILE A 53 -7.42 25.23 -17.69
C ILE A 53 -7.53 24.62 -19.09
N ASP A 54 -8.38 25.17 -19.95
CA ASP A 54 -8.42 24.85 -21.38
C ASP A 54 -7.33 25.66 -22.09
N VAL A 55 -6.19 25.03 -22.36
CA VAL A 55 -4.95 25.74 -22.75
C VAL A 55 -4.95 26.08 -24.23
N ASP A 56 -5.49 25.20 -25.07
CA ASP A 56 -5.56 25.35 -26.53
C ASP A 56 -6.92 25.84 -27.04
N GLY A 57 -7.93 25.90 -26.17
CA GLY A 57 -9.22 26.54 -26.44
C GLY A 57 -10.20 25.67 -27.22
N ASP A 58 -9.99 24.36 -27.25
CA ASP A 58 -10.83 23.41 -27.98
C ASP A 58 -12.01 22.85 -27.14
N GLY A 59 -12.02 23.14 -25.84
CA GLY A 59 -13.04 22.73 -24.88
C GLY A 59 -12.99 21.24 -24.50
N ARG A 60 -11.88 20.54 -24.76
CA ARG A 60 -11.68 19.11 -24.49
C ARG A 60 -10.37 18.88 -23.76
N PHE A 61 -10.39 17.90 -22.86
CA PHE A 61 -9.18 17.43 -22.21
C PHE A 61 -8.51 16.35 -23.07
N ALA A 62 -7.22 16.49 -23.35
CA ALA A 62 -6.50 15.55 -24.20
C ALA A 62 -5.85 14.40 -23.40
N VAL A 63 -5.88 13.19 -23.96
CA VAL A 63 -5.18 12.02 -23.45
C VAL A 63 -4.30 11.45 -24.54
N LEU A 64 -3.00 11.32 -24.29
CA LEU A 64 -2.06 10.65 -25.20
C LEU A 64 -1.67 9.27 -24.66
N LEU A 65 -1.97 8.22 -25.44
CA LEU A 65 -1.52 6.85 -25.20
C LEU A 65 -0.22 6.57 -25.94
N SER A 66 0.83 6.15 -25.22
CA SER A 66 2.09 5.71 -25.82
C SER A 66 2.79 4.67 -24.95
N SER A 67 3.29 3.58 -25.53
CA SER A 67 4.09 2.55 -24.84
C SER A 67 5.42 3.09 -24.33
N ARG A 68 5.85 4.27 -24.83
CA ARG A 68 7.04 4.99 -24.35
C ARG A 68 6.87 5.50 -22.92
N VAL A 69 5.64 5.69 -22.44
CA VAL A 69 5.35 6.14 -21.07
C VAL A 69 5.83 5.12 -20.04
N GLY A 70 5.51 3.84 -20.24
CA GLY A 70 5.88 2.78 -19.30
C GLY A 70 7.23 2.12 -19.58
N ARG A 71 8.07 2.71 -20.44
CA ARG A 71 9.48 2.29 -20.54
C ARG A 71 10.22 2.81 -19.31
N PRO A 72 10.86 1.94 -18.51
CA PRO A 72 11.62 2.40 -17.36
C PRO A 72 12.68 3.41 -17.82
N TYR A 73 12.66 4.60 -17.24
CA TYR A 73 13.75 5.54 -17.44
C TYR A 73 15.03 4.90 -16.89
N GLU A 74 16.06 4.75 -17.72
CA GLU A 74 17.27 3.96 -17.39
C GLU A 74 17.89 4.36 -16.03
N ALA A 75 17.78 5.64 -15.66
CA ALA A 75 18.30 6.15 -14.39
C ALA A 75 17.35 5.99 -13.19
N ALA A 76 16.05 5.75 -13.38
CA ALA A 76 15.06 5.70 -12.30
C ALA A 76 14.53 4.30 -11.97
N ARG A 77 14.75 3.31 -12.85
CA ARG A 77 14.36 1.88 -12.67
C ARG A 77 12.95 1.72 -12.08
N CYS A 78 12.00 2.51 -12.56
CA CYS A 78 10.63 2.55 -12.08
C CYS A 78 9.67 2.50 -13.27
N HIS A 79 8.62 1.70 -13.14
CA HIS A 79 7.51 1.67 -14.07
C HIS A 79 6.56 2.84 -13.81
N VAL A 80 5.99 3.42 -14.87
CA VAL A 80 5.05 4.54 -14.81
C VAL A 80 3.90 4.24 -15.77
N ASP A 81 2.67 4.19 -15.24
CA ASP A 81 1.47 3.92 -16.03
C ASP A 81 0.84 5.18 -16.63
N GLY A 82 1.19 6.35 -16.08
CA GLY A 82 0.74 7.64 -16.56
C GLY A 82 1.50 8.78 -15.88
N TYR A 83 1.42 9.96 -16.47
CA TYR A 83 1.88 11.19 -15.84
C TYR A 83 1.15 12.41 -16.41
N PHE A 84 1.02 13.43 -15.57
CA PHE A 84 0.75 14.80 -15.96
C PHE A 84 2.05 15.62 -16.02
N ARG A 85 2.13 16.57 -16.96
CA ARG A 85 3.28 17.49 -17.08
C ARG A 85 2.81 18.94 -17.05
N GLY A 86 2.97 19.60 -15.89
CA GLY A 86 2.55 21.00 -15.71
C GLY A 86 3.16 22.02 -16.68
N ALA A 87 4.32 21.72 -17.27
CA ALA A 87 4.93 22.57 -18.31
C ALA A 87 4.07 22.68 -19.58
N ASP A 88 3.20 21.70 -19.84
CA ASP A 88 2.30 21.75 -20.99
C ASP A 88 1.18 22.80 -20.83
N LEU A 89 0.93 23.28 -19.61
CA LEU A 89 0.03 24.42 -19.36
C LEU A 89 0.66 25.79 -19.67
N ASP A 90 1.99 25.85 -19.83
CA ASP A 90 2.69 27.12 -20.06
C ASP A 90 2.80 27.42 -21.57
N VAL A 91 1.93 28.32 -22.05
CA VAL A 91 1.89 28.78 -23.44
C VAL A 91 3.14 29.53 -23.88
N SER A 92 3.97 30.01 -22.93
CA SER A 92 5.21 30.74 -23.23
C SER A 92 6.36 29.80 -23.60
N LEU A 93 6.32 28.54 -23.15
CA LEU A 93 7.37 27.57 -23.44
C LEU A 93 7.32 27.11 -24.91
N PRO A 94 8.46 27.07 -25.63
CA PRO A 94 8.50 26.58 -27.00
C PRO A 94 8.46 25.06 -27.04
N ARG A 95 8.07 24.49 -28.19
CA ARG A 95 8.31 23.06 -28.46
C ARG A 95 9.84 22.79 -28.47
N PRO A 96 10.32 21.66 -27.93
CA PRO A 96 9.57 20.53 -27.34
C PRO A 96 9.36 20.62 -25.81
N LEU A 97 9.56 21.79 -25.21
CA LEU A 97 9.44 21.99 -23.76
C LEU A 97 7.99 22.03 -23.27
N SER A 98 7.04 22.27 -24.18
CA SER A 98 5.60 22.27 -23.91
C SER A 98 4.82 21.87 -25.17
N ASN A 99 3.72 21.13 -24.98
CA ASN A 99 2.70 20.89 -26.00
C ASN A 99 1.66 22.02 -26.07
N ARG A 100 1.57 22.88 -25.05
CA ARG A 100 0.62 23.98 -24.93
C ARG A 100 -0.83 23.49 -25.02
N ALA A 101 -1.14 22.44 -24.27
CA ALA A 101 -2.44 21.79 -24.22
C ALA A 101 -2.67 21.23 -22.81
N ASP A 102 -3.93 21.11 -22.40
CA ASP A 102 -4.32 20.38 -21.19
C ASP A 102 -4.43 18.89 -21.50
N LEU A 103 -3.31 18.20 -21.29
CA LEU A 103 -3.19 16.79 -21.58
C LEU A 103 -2.53 15.97 -20.46
N ILE A 104 -2.88 14.69 -20.43
CA ILE A 104 -2.16 13.65 -19.68
C ILE A 104 -1.60 12.60 -20.63
N TYR A 105 -0.60 11.89 -20.15
CA TYR A 105 0.09 10.84 -20.86
C TYR A 105 -0.18 9.52 -20.14
N LEU A 106 -0.62 8.50 -20.86
CA LEU A 106 -0.93 7.18 -20.33
C LEU A 106 -0.16 6.10 -21.11
N ASP A 107 0.22 5.02 -20.44
CA ASP A 107 0.84 3.86 -21.10
C ASP A 107 -0.17 3.18 -22.02
N ALA A 108 0.20 2.99 -23.29
CA ALA A 108 -0.63 2.30 -24.28
C ALA A 108 -0.94 0.84 -23.91
N ARG A 109 -0.16 0.24 -22.98
CA ARG A 109 -0.35 -1.13 -22.50
C ARG A 109 -1.43 -1.25 -21.42
N LEU A 110 -1.97 -0.15 -20.91
CA LEU A 110 -3.10 -0.19 -19.99
C LEU A 110 -4.27 -0.97 -20.60
N ARG A 111 -4.95 -1.74 -19.75
CA ARG A 111 -6.07 -2.61 -20.14
C ARG A 111 -7.40 -2.03 -19.69
N PRO A 112 -8.50 -2.31 -20.41
CA PRO A 112 -9.83 -1.89 -19.96
C PRO A 112 -10.11 -2.44 -18.56
N GLY A 113 -10.72 -1.62 -17.70
CA GLY A 113 -11.15 -2.05 -16.37
C GLY A 113 -10.88 -0.99 -15.30
N SER A 114 -11.05 -1.43 -14.05
CA SER A 114 -10.99 -0.56 -12.89
C SER A 114 -9.63 0.11 -12.68
N TYR A 115 -8.53 -0.54 -13.08
CA TYR A 115 -7.19 0.05 -12.98
C TYR A 115 -7.01 1.24 -13.92
N LEU A 116 -7.45 1.12 -15.19
CA LEU A 116 -7.44 2.23 -16.14
C LEU A 116 -8.28 3.42 -15.63
N GLU A 117 -9.45 3.16 -15.05
CA GLU A 117 -10.28 4.20 -14.45
C GLU A 117 -9.56 4.91 -13.29
N THR A 118 -8.85 4.17 -12.43
CA THR A 118 -8.07 4.79 -11.33
C THR A 118 -6.91 5.63 -11.83
N ILE A 119 -6.13 5.13 -12.79
CA ILE A 119 -5.00 5.90 -13.36
C ILE A 119 -5.51 7.15 -14.09
N LEU A 120 -6.60 7.04 -14.85
CA LEU A 120 -7.23 8.19 -15.49
C LEU A 120 -7.67 9.24 -14.46
N ALA A 121 -8.31 8.83 -13.36
CA ALA A 121 -8.71 9.73 -12.29
C ALA A 121 -7.50 10.40 -11.61
N HIS A 122 -6.44 9.63 -11.34
CA HIS A 122 -5.20 10.12 -10.72
C HIS A 122 -4.53 11.20 -11.56
N GLU A 123 -4.27 10.91 -12.84
CA GLU A 123 -3.57 11.85 -13.72
C GLU A 123 -4.44 13.07 -14.07
N TYR A 124 -5.76 12.89 -14.20
CA TYR A 124 -6.67 14.01 -14.36
C TYR A 124 -6.70 14.91 -13.11
N ALA A 125 -6.65 14.33 -11.91
CA ALA A 125 -6.59 15.11 -10.68
C ALA A 125 -5.36 16.03 -10.64
N HIS A 126 -4.19 15.54 -11.06
CA HIS A 126 -2.99 16.37 -11.20
C HIS A 126 -3.22 17.57 -12.12
N ALA A 127 -3.82 17.35 -13.29
CA ALA A 127 -4.12 18.42 -14.24
C ALA A 127 -5.08 19.47 -13.65
N VAL A 128 -6.12 19.04 -12.94
CA VAL A 128 -7.06 19.95 -12.27
C VAL A 128 -6.37 20.73 -11.15
N LEU A 129 -5.71 20.05 -10.22
CA LEU A 129 -5.10 20.68 -9.04
C LEU A 129 -4.01 21.68 -9.45
N ALA A 130 -3.15 21.31 -10.40
CA ALA A 130 -2.13 22.20 -10.95
C ALA A 130 -2.74 23.41 -11.66
N SER A 131 -3.80 23.22 -12.44
CA SER A 131 -4.53 24.30 -13.10
C SER A 131 -5.15 25.29 -12.12
N ARG A 132 -5.87 24.79 -11.11
CA ARG A 132 -6.49 25.62 -10.07
C ARG A 132 -5.45 26.44 -9.31
N ARG A 133 -4.31 25.82 -9.01
CA ARG A 133 -3.18 26.47 -8.34
C ARG A 133 -2.56 27.54 -9.23
N MET A 134 -2.30 27.24 -10.50
CA MET A 134 -1.77 28.20 -11.48
C MET A 134 -2.67 29.44 -11.60
N GLU A 135 -3.98 29.26 -11.75
CA GLU A 135 -4.96 30.37 -11.82
C GLU A 135 -4.98 31.22 -10.54
N ARG A 136 -4.82 30.60 -9.37
CA ARG A 136 -5.04 31.27 -8.08
C ARG A 136 -3.78 31.91 -7.51
N VAL A 137 -2.64 31.25 -7.63
CA VAL A 137 -1.37 31.65 -6.98
C VAL A 137 -0.18 31.74 -7.94
N GLY A 138 -0.34 31.38 -9.21
CA GLY A 138 0.73 31.36 -10.20
C GLY A 138 1.60 30.09 -10.12
N PRO A 139 2.80 30.09 -10.71
CA PRO A 139 3.67 28.92 -10.82
C PRO A 139 4.37 28.61 -9.48
N ASN A 140 3.60 28.10 -8.52
CA ASN A 140 4.06 27.68 -7.20
C ASN A 140 3.54 26.27 -6.91
N PRO A 141 4.22 25.20 -7.36
CA PRO A 141 3.72 23.83 -7.24
C PRO A 141 3.71 23.35 -5.78
N GLU A 142 2.85 22.38 -5.46
CA GLU A 142 2.99 21.63 -4.21
C GLU A 142 4.21 20.71 -4.26
N PRO A 143 4.84 20.40 -3.11
CA PRO A 143 5.88 19.37 -3.06
C PRO A 143 5.33 18.04 -3.54
N ALA A 144 6.12 17.30 -4.31
CA ALA A 144 5.68 16.08 -4.98
C ALA A 144 5.01 15.04 -4.06
N TRP A 145 5.42 14.91 -2.79
CA TRP A 145 4.79 13.99 -1.85
C TRP A 145 3.32 14.35 -1.54
N LEU A 146 3.02 15.65 -1.48
CA LEU A 146 1.69 16.17 -1.16
C LEU A 146 0.82 16.22 -2.42
N ASP A 147 1.41 16.61 -3.56
CA ASP A 147 0.77 16.56 -4.88
C ASP A 147 0.25 15.15 -5.20
N GLU A 148 1.09 14.13 -5.07
CA GLU A 148 0.70 12.73 -5.26
C GLU A 148 -0.35 12.26 -4.24
N ALA A 149 -0.26 12.70 -2.98
CA ALA A 149 -1.25 12.36 -1.97
C ALA A 149 -2.63 12.97 -2.28
N MET A 150 -2.67 14.21 -2.78
CA MET A 150 -3.91 14.84 -3.22
C MET A 150 -4.51 14.13 -4.43
N ALA A 151 -3.69 13.74 -5.41
CA ALA A 151 -4.16 12.96 -6.56
C ALA A 151 -4.73 11.60 -6.12
N HIS A 152 -4.06 10.93 -5.18
CA HIS A 152 -4.54 9.68 -4.56
C HIS A 152 -5.88 9.87 -3.80
N LEU A 153 -6.09 10.99 -3.11
CA LEU A 153 -7.40 11.31 -2.52
C LEU A 153 -8.48 11.57 -3.58
N CYS A 154 -8.11 12.17 -4.70
CA CYS A 154 -9.04 12.42 -5.79
C CYS A 154 -9.47 11.13 -6.49
N GLU A 155 -8.56 10.20 -6.78
CA GLU A 155 -8.95 8.90 -7.34
C GLU A 155 -9.79 8.08 -6.33
N ASP A 156 -9.47 8.12 -5.03
CA ASP A 156 -10.27 7.46 -3.99
C ASP A 156 -11.68 8.07 -3.90
N ARG A 157 -11.80 9.39 -4.04
CA ARG A 157 -13.09 10.10 -4.04
C ARG A 157 -13.98 9.70 -5.21
N VAL A 158 -13.40 9.41 -6.39
CA VAL A 158 -14.11 8.86 -7.54
C VAL A 158 -14.73 7.50 -7.19
N GLY A 159 -14.09 6.72 -6.32
CA GLY A 159 -14.75 5.70 -5.49
C GLY A 159 -15.17 4.42 -6.19
N ARG A 160 -14.66 4.15 -7.40
CA ARG A 160 -14.99 2.91 -8.16
C ARG A 160 -14.06 1.75 -7.87
N SER A 161 -12.82 2.02 -7.47
CA SER A 161 -11.79 1.01 -7.25
C SER A 161 -10.62 1.60 -6.46
N ALA A 162 -9.90 0.74 -5.76
CA ALA A 162 -8.65 1.08 -5.07
C ALA A 162 -7.42 0.43 -5.75
N ALA A 163 -7.52 -0.01 -7.01
CA ALA A 163 -6.48 -0.77 -7.70
C ALA A 163 -5.12 -0.05 -7.80
N ASN A 164 -5.07 1.28 -7.74
CA ASN A 164 -3.81 2.05 -7.70
C ASN A 164 -3.30 2.32 -6.27
N LEU A 165 -4.14 2.12 -5.25
CA LEU A 165 -3.85 2.41 -3.84
C LEU A 165 -3.52 1.15 -3.03
N ASP A 166 -4.14 0.03 -3.38
CA ASP A 166 -4.24 -1.13 -2.51
C ASP A 166 -2.88 -1.71 -2.10
N TYR A 167 -2.05 -2.07 -3.09
CA TYR A 167 -0.69 -2.55 -2.89
C TYR A 167 0.25 -1.50 -2.27
N ARG A 168 0.00 -0.20 -2.50
CA ARG A 168 0.79 0.91 -1.94
C ARG A 168 0.54 1.06 -0.45
N VAL A 169 -0.73 1.01 -0.05
CA VAL A 169 -1.17 1.00 1.35
C VAL A 169 -0.65 -0.25 2.06
N SER A 170 -0.77 -1.43 1.44
CA SER A 170 -0.23 -2.66 2.02
C SER A 170 1.29 -2.58 2.24
N ALA A 171 2.04 -2.07 1.26
CA ALA A 171 3.48 -1.88 1.38
C ALA A 171 3.85 -1.01 2.58
N TYR A 172 3.18 0.14 2.75
CA TYR A 172 3.40 1.01 3.90
C TYR A 172 3.11 0.29 5.23
N LEU A 173 1.93 -0.32 5.37
CA LEU A 173 1.49 -0.94 6.63
C LEU A 173 2.38 -2.12 7.05
N THR A 174 3.00 -2.80 6.08
CA THR A 174 3.93 -3.92 6.31
C THR A 174 5.18 -3.50 7.06
N ASP A 175 5.79 -2.40 6.65
CA ASP A 175 6.99 -1.86 7.28
C ASP A 175 7.02 -0.31 7.22
N PRO A 176 6.25 0.36 8.08
CA PRO A 176 6.18 1.82 8.09
C PRO A 176 7.53 2.51 8.35
N SER A 177 8.53 1.77 8.85
CA SER A 177 9.85 2.30 9.17
C SER A 177 10.74 2.51 7.93
N ARG A 178 10.39 1.87 6.81
CA ARG A 178 11.11 2.00 5.52
C ARG A 178 10.68 3.19 4.68
N TYR A 179 9.52 3.77 4.97
CA TYR A 179 8.87 4.72 4.08
C TYR A 179 8.77 6.09 4.73
N ARG A 180 9.42 7.07 4.08
CA ARG A 180 9.32 8.48 4.47
C ARG A 180 7.95 9.01 4.06
N LEU A 181 7.26 9.68 4.99
CA LEU A 181 6.01 10.41 4.72
C LEU A 181 6.28 11.68 3.90
N VAL A 182 7.23 12.49 4.37
CA VAL A 182 7.69 13.72 3.72
C VAL A 182 8.99 13.44 2.99
N LEU A 183 9.00 13.70 1.69
CA LEU A 183 10.18 13.60 0.84
C LEU A 183 10.70 15.02 0.52
N PRO A 184 11.96 15.34 0.85
CA PRO A 184 12.59 16.58 0.41
C PRO A 184 12.60 16.68 -1.11
N GLU A 185 12.49 17.90 -1.66
CA GLU A 185 12.55 18.12 -3.12
C GLU A 185 13.86 17.65 -3.76
N SER A 186 14.95 17.61 -2.99
CA SER A 186 16.26 17.07 -3.40
C SER A 186 16.32 15.54 -3.47
N SER A 187 15.23 14.84 -3.10
CA SER A 187 15.19 13.38 -3.17
C SER A 187 15.30 12.91 -4.61
N ARG A 188 15.81 11.69 -4.80
CA ARG A 188 15.92 11.12 -6.14
C ARG A 188 14.53 10.77 -6.68
N PRO A 189 14.30 10.81 -8.00
CA PRO A 189 13.01 10.44 -8.61
C PRO A 189 12.49 9.06 -8.17
N GLU A 190 13.39 8.12 -7.91
CA GLU A 190 13.11 6.78 -7.39
C GLU A 190 12.45 6.80 -6.00
N ASP A 191 12.77 7.77 -5.14
CA ASP A 191 12.18 7.89 -3.80
C ASP A 191 10.72 8.34 -3.86
N PHE A 192 10.37 9.28 -4.74
CA PHE A 192 8.99 9.76 -4.94
C PHE A 192 8.06 8.70 -5.53
N ARG A 193 8.62 7.70 -6.21
CA ARG A 193 7.87 6.59 -6.83
C ARG A 193 7.79 5.34 -5.95
N SER A 194 8.30 5.42 -4.73
CA SER A 194 8.18 4.36 -3.72
C SER A 194 6.71 4.07 -3.42
N HIS A 195 6.28 2.81 -3.62
CA HIS A 195 4.91 2.38 -3.37
C HIS A 195 4.46 2.67 -1.93
N GLY A 196 5.25 2.27 -0.94
CA GLY A 196 4.92 2.52 0.47
C GLY A 196 4.97 4.00 0.87
N SER A 197 5.81 4.83 0.24
CA SER A 197 5.80 6.28 0.53
C SER A 197 4.52 6.94 0.01
N ARG A 198 4.05 6.56 -1.18
CA ARG A 198 2.75 7.01 -1.70
C ARG A 198 1.57 6.47 -0.87
N GLY A 199 1.65 5.22 -0.40
CA GLY A 199 0.67 4.66 0.53
C GLY A 199 0.62 5.41 1.86
N ALA A 200 1.79 5.79 2.40
CA ALA A 200 1.91 6.59 3.61
C ALA A 200 1.28 7.98 3.45
N SER A 201 1.64 8.69 2.37
CA SER A 201 1.16 10.04 2.12
C SER A 201 -0.35 10.08 1.86
N TYR A 202 -0.88 9.09 1.13
CA TYR A 202 -2.32 8.90 0.97
C TYR A 202 -3.05 8.69 2.31
N LEU A 203 -2.63 7.71 3.13
CA LEU A 203 -3.29 7.45 4.42
C LEU A 203 -3.22 8.64 5.36
N PHE A 204 -2.08 9.35 5.37
CA PHE A 204 -1.90 10.55 6.18
C PHE A 204 -2.83 11.67 5.71
N LEU A 205 -2.88 11.95 4.40
CA LEU A 205 -3.72 13.02 3.89
C LEU A 205 -5.22 12.67 4.01
N ARG A 206 -5.59 11.39 3.88
CA ARG A 206 -6.96 10.91 4.13
C ARG A 206 -7.37 11.14 5.58
N TRP A 207 -6.50 10.82 6.53
CA TRP A 207 -6.70 11.14 7.94
C TRP A 207 -6.82 12.64 8.18
N CYS A 208 -5.96 13.46 7.55
CA CYS A 208 -6.06 14.92 7.65
C CYS A 208 -7.39 15.45 7.08
N ALA A 209 -7.87 14.90 5.97
CA ALA A 209 -9.13 15.32 5.36
C ALA A 209 -10.32 15.00 6.28
N GLU A 210 -10.35 13.81 6.88
CA GLU A 210 -11.39 13.45 7.85
C GLU A 210 -11.31 14.32 9.13
N ALA A 211 -10.11 14.58 9.63
CA ALA A 211 -9.90 15.27 10.89
C ALA A 211 -10.09 16.80 10.81
N PHE A 212 -9.76 17.41 9.69
CA PHE A 212 -9.64 18.87 9.59
C PHE A 212 -10.43 19.50 8.44
N ASP A 213 -10.51 18.86 7.28
CA ASP A 213 -11.17 19.43 6.10
C ASP A 213 -11.55 18.36 5.06
N PRO A 214 -12.84 17.99 4.93
CA PRO A 214 -13.27 17.03 3.91
C PRO A 214 -12.99 17.47 2.47
N ASP A 215 -12.79 18.77 2.22
CA ASP A 215 -12.47 19.35 0.91
C ASP A 215 -10.96 19.63 0.76
N LEU A 216 -10.11 18.95 1.55
CA LEU A 216 -8.68 19.22 1.67
C LEU A 216 -7.94 19.40 0.32
N PRO A 217 -8.08 18.55 -0.71
CA PRO A 217 -7.40 18.77 -1.99
C PRO A 217 -7.74 20.11 -2.64
N ARG A 218 -9.02 20.55 -2.56
CA ARG A 218 -9.45 21.86 -3.07
C ARG A 218 -8.83 22.99 -2.26
N THR A 219 -8.87 22.88 -0.93
CA THR A 219 -8.30 23.87 -0.02
C THR A 219 -6.81 24.06 -0.27
N LEU A 220 -6.07 22.96 -0.44
CA LEU A 220 -4.64 22.97 -0.71
C LEU A 220 -4.32 23.58 -2.08
N ALA A 221 -5.06 23.21 -3.14
CA ALA A 221 -4.85 23.74 -4.49
C ALA A 221 -5.10 25.26 -4.59
N LEU A 222 -6.03 25.80 -3.79
CA LEU A 222 -6.39 27.23 -3.81
C LEU A 222 -5.62 28.08 -2.78
N GLY A 223 -4.89 27.45 -1.87
CA GLY A 223 -4.15 28.14 -0.81
C GLY A 223 -2.79 28.69 -1.28
N ARG A 224 -2.30 29.69 -0.54
CA ARG A 224 -1.03 30.38 -0.85
C ARG A 224 0.21 29.68 -0.30
N PHE A 225 0.02 28.83 0.70
CA PHE A 225 1.08 28.05 1.34
C PHE A 225 1.27 26.71 0.63
N THR A 226 2.35 26.01 0.90
CA THR A 226 2.66 24.71 0.30
C THR A 226 3.21 23.75 1.35
N GLY A 227 3.14 22.45 1.04
CA GLY A 227 3.75 21.39 1.84
C GLY A 227 3.26 21.33 3.28
N ALA A 228 4.19 21.03 4.19
CA ALA A 228 3.88 20.88 5.62
C ALA A 228 3.32 22.16 6.25
N GLU A 229 3.84 23.34 5.87
CA GLU A 229 3.36 24.64 6.39
C GLU A 229 1.85 24.81 6.11
N HIS A 230 1.39 24.36 4.95
CA HIS A 230 -0.02 24.47 4.60
C HIS A 230 -0.90 23.65 5.55
N LEU A 231 -0.52 22.40 5.83
CA LEU A 231 -1.23 21.52 6.76
C LEU A 231 -1.16 22.04 8.21
N GLU A 232 -0.04 22.63 8.61
CA GLU A 232 0.10 23.23 9.94
C GLU A 232 -0.86 24.41 10.13
N ARG A 233 -1.00 25.26 9.11
CA ARG A 233 -1.91 26.40 9.15
C ARG A 233 -3.37 25.98 9.14
N LEU A 234 -3.71 24.95 8.37
CA LEU A 234 -5.08 24.43 8.30
C LEU A 234 -5.50 23.79 9.63
N SER A 235 -4.62 22.97 10.21
CA SER A 235 -4.91 22.22 11.44
C SER A 235 -4.69 23.02 12.73
N GLY A 236 -3.88 24.09 12.67
CA GLY A 236 -3.41 24.81 13.85
C GLY A 236 -2.39 24.02 14.68
N LEU A 237 -1.83 22.93 14.15
CA LEU A 237 -0.89 22.03 14.83
C LEU A 237 0.44 21.97 14.09
N PRO A 238 1.60 21.91 14.78
CA PRO A 238 2.87 21.61 14.13
C PRO A 238 2.84 20.25 13.43
N PHE A 239 3.59 20.10 12.34
CA PHE A 239 3.59 18.90 11.52
C PHE A 239 4.01 17.65 12.30
N GLY A 240 4.99 17.80 13.20
CA GLY A 240 5.40 16.71 14.09
C GLY A 240 4.25 16.21 14.98
N GLU A 241 3.35 17.09 15.41
CA GLU A 241 2.18 16.73 16.21
C GLU A 241 1.09 16.06 15.35
N LEU A 242 0.89 16.52 14.11
CA LEU A 242 0.02 15.84 13.14
C LEU A 242 0.49 14.41 12.88
N HIS A 243 1.78 14.26 12.58
CA HIS A 243 2.42 12.96 12.37
C HIS A 243 2.27 12.05 13.61
N ARG A 244 2.47 12.60 14.81
CA ARG A 244 2.30 11.85 16.08
C ARG A 244 0.88 11.33 16.26
N ARG A 245 -0.13 12.17 16.03
CA ARG A 245 -1.54 11.80 16.18
C ARG A 245 -1.96 10.76 15.15
N TRP A 246 -1.58 10.96 13.90
CA TRP A 246 -1.80 9.99 12.85
C TRP A 246 -1.15 8.63 13.16
N ALA A 247 0.10 8.61 13.63
CA ALA A 247 0.77 7.37 14.02
C ALA A 247 0.05 6.66 15.17
N LEU A 248 -0.47 7.39 16.16
CA LEU A 248 -1.29 6.82 17.23
C LEU A 248 -2.60 6.23 16.71
N ASP A 249 -3.26 6.90 15.77
CA ASP A 249 -4.52 6.42 15.19
C ASP A 249 -4.30 5.23 14.27
N LEU A 250 -3.17 5.16 13.54
CA LEU A 250 -2.74 3.96 12.83
C LEU A 250 -2.54 2.79 13.78
N ALA A 251 -1.84 3.02 14.90
CA ALA A 251 -1.62 1.98 15.91
C ALA A 251 -2.94 1.49 16.50
N ARG A 252 -3.88 2.40 16.84
CA ARG A 252 -5.21 2.05 17.35
C ARG A 252 -6.05 1.31 16.31
N GLY A 253 -6.07 1.77 15.07
CA GLY A 253 -6.82 1.11 13.99
C GLY A 253 -6.33 -0.32 13.76
N SER A 254 -5.01 -0.52 13.90
CA SER A 254 -4.38 -1.85 13.80
C SER A 254 -4.64 -2.78 15.01
N LEU A 255 -5.39 -2.30 15.99
CA LEU A 255 -5.83 -3.05 17.17
C LEU A 255 -7.36 -3.24 17.22
N GLY A 256 -8.09 -2.92 16.13
CA GLY A 256 -9.55 -3.10 16.07
C GLY A 256 -10.36 -1.86 15.68
N GLY A 257 -9.77 -0.89 14.97
CA GLY A 257 -10.45 0.35 14.55
C GLY A 257 -10.21 0.71 13.09
N SER A 258 -10.79 1.82 12.64
CA SER A 258 -10.57 2.40 11.30
C SER A 258 -9.78 3.70 11.36
N ILE A 259 -9.12 4.06 10.25
CA ILE A 259 -8.48 5.37 10.05
C ILE A 259 -8.94 5.97 8.73
N GLY A 260 -9.39 7.22 8.67
CA GLY A 260 -9.86 7.77 7.39
C GLY A 260 -11.13 7.06 6.88
N GLY A 261 -11.87 6.35 7.73
CA GLY A 261 -12.88 5.38 7.29
C GLY A 261 -12.35 4.11 6.59
N VAL A 262 -11.05 3.83 6.64
CA VAL A 262 -10.42 2.58 6.15
C VAL A 262 -10.33 1.56 7.28
N ASP A 263 -10.90 0.36 7.08
CA ASP A 263 -10.70 -0.80 7.97
C ASP A 263 -9.29 -1.37 7.76
N LEU A 264 -8.38 -1.05 8.67
CA LEU A 264 -6.97 -1.47 8.57
C LEU A 264 -6.75 -2.98 8.70
N LEU A 265 -7.73 -3.71 9.22
CA LEU A 265 -7.67 -5.17 9.43
C LEU A 265 -8.52 -5.93 8.40
N GLY A 266 -8.92 -5.25 7.31
CA GLY A 266 -9.77 -5.79 6.25
C GLY A 266 -9.05 -5.87 4.90
N THR A 267 -9.69 -5.31 3.88
CA THR A 267 -9.15 -5.19 2.53
C THR A 267 -9.24 -3.75 2.05
N ILE A 268 -8.29 -3.37 1.21
CA ILE A 268 -8.40 -2.21 0.33
C ILE A 268 -8.37 -2.73 -1.10
N GLY A 269 -9.42 -2.48 -1.88
CA GLY A 269 -9.55 -3.13 -3.20
C GLY A 269 -9.48 -4.65 -3.09
N GLU A 270 -8.58 -5.27 -3.85
CA GLU A 270 -8.35 -6.73 -3.85
C GLU A 270 -7.30 -7.17 -2.80
N TRP A 271 -6.78 -6.24 -1.98
CA TRP A 271 -5.60 -6.49 -1.16
C TRP A 271 -5.93 -6.70 0.32
N PRO A 272 -5.60 -7.86 0.90
CA PRO A 272 -5.65 -8.07 2.34
C PRO A 272 -4.63 -7.18 3.04
N ILE A 273 -5.09 -6.39 4.01
CA ILE A 273 -4.24 -5.58 4.88
C ILE A 273 -4.37 -6.05 6.33
N GLY A 274 -3.37 -5.72 7.16
CA GLY A 274 -3.29 -6.23 8.54
C GLY A 274 -2.96 -5.17 9.58
N GLY A 275 -3.15 -3.91 9.23
CA GLY A 275 -2.69 -2.77 10.01
C GLY A 275 -1.16 -2.69 10.05
N VAL A 276 -0.64 -1.81 10.90
CA VAL A 276 0.79 -1.66 11.11
C VAL A 276 1.36 -2.87 11.84
N ARG A 277 2.52 -3.33 11.39
CA ARG A 277 3.22 -4.42 12.05
C ARG A 277 3.92 -3.96 13.33
N PHE A 278 3.57 -4.59 14.45
CA PHE A 278 4.23 -4.35 15.73
C PHE A 278 5.43 -5.28 15.91
N SER A 279 6.62 -4.71 16.08
CA SER A 279 7.79 -5.47 16.52
C SER A 279 7.68 -5.76 18.02
N PRO A 280 7.91 -7.00 18.49
CA PRO A 280 7.93 -7.28 19.92
C PRO A 280 9.11 -6.57 20.60
N LEU A 281 8.85 -5.97 21.77
CA LEU A 281 9.87 -5.52 22.71
C LEU A 281 9.60 -6.15 24.08
N GLY A 282 10.66 -6.54 24.77
CA GLY A 282 10.57 -7.13 26.10
C GLY A 282 11.90 -7.77 26.53
N PRO A 283 11.96 -8.31 27.76
CA PRO A 283 13.19 -8.88 28.33
C PRO A 283 13.84 -9.96 27.45
N GLU A 284 13.02 -10.73 26.73
CA GLU A 284 13.46 -11.86 25.91
C GLU A 284 14.03 -11.44 24.53
N VAL A 285 13.82 -10.19 24.09
CA VAL A 285 14.17 -9.76 22.72
C VAL A 285 15.65 -9.36 22.59
N GLY A 286 16.30 -9.02 23.70
CA GLY A 286 17.69 -8.56 23.76
C GLY A 286 17.92 -7.20 23.07
N ASP A 287 19.18 -6.77 23.01
CA ASP A 287 19.59 -5.58 22.28
C ASP A 287 19.46 -5.83 20.77
N ARG A 288 18.51 -5.16 20.11
CA ARG A 288 18.34 -5.23 18.66
C ARG A 288 18.43 -3.85 18.02
N PRO A 289 19.40 -3.62 17.12
CA PRO A 289 19.42 -2.39 16.35
C PRO A 289 18.23 -2.34 15.40
N PHE A 290 17.76 -1.12 15.14
CA PHE A 290 16.77 -0.86 14.11
C PHE A 290 17.07 0.48 13.43
N SER A 291 16.57 0.65 12.22
CA SER A 291 16.59 1.92 11.48
C SER A 291 15.16 2.39 11.21
N ILE A 292 15.04 3.71 11.06
CA ILE A 292 13.83 4.38 10.58
C ILE A 292 14.29 5.37 9.51
N GLU A 293 13.70 5.27 8.33
CA GLU A 293 13.98 6.16 7.21
C GLU A 293 13.28 7.50 7.40
N GLY A 294 14.03 8.58 7.64
CA GLY A 294 13.51 9.96 7.68
C GLY A 294 12.26 10.11 8.55
N THR A 295 11.14 10.49 7.92
CA THR A 295 9.82 10.64 8.56
C THR A 295 9.01 9.34 8.66
N GLY A 296 9.68 8.18 8.60
CA GLY A 296 9.08 6.88 8.84
C GLY A 296 8.68 6.69 10.31
N THR A 297 7.93 5.61 10.58
CA THR A 297 7.47 5.28 11.93
C THR A 297 7.75 3.81 12.23
N ARG A 298 8.14 3.49 13.46
CA ARG A 298 8.26 2.10 13.90
C ARG A 298 7.34 1.82 15.08
N PHE A 299 6.56 0.76 14.94
CA PHE A 299 5.60 0.33 15.95
C PHE A 299 6.17 -0.82 16.76
N PHE A 300 6.13 -0.65 18.08
CA PHE A 300 6.58 -1.66 19.01
C PHE A 300 5.45 -2.09 19.93
N ARG A 301 5.43 -3.37 20.29
CA ARG A 301 4.57 -3.90 21.33
C ARG A 301 5.43 -4.34 22.50
N LEU A 302 5.35 -3.58 23.59
CA LEU A 302 6.06 -3.88 24.83
C LEU A 302 5.33 -4.97 25.61
N SER A 303 6.02 -6.06 25.93
CA SER A 303 5.55 -7.05 26.91
C SER A 303 6.12 -6.66 28.28
N THR A 304 5.23 -6.52 29.26
CA THR A 304 5.59 -6.18 30.64
C THR A 304 5.60 -7.43 31.51
N GLU A 305 6.50 -7.49 32.49
CA GLU A 305 6.46 -8.56 33.48
C GLU A 305 5.28 -8.38 34.45
N PRO A 306 4.59 -9.47 34.87
CA PRO A 306 3.47 -9.38 35.80
C PRO A 306 3.83 -8.82 37.18
N SER A 307 5.10 -8.96 37.60
CA SER A 307 5.55 -8.78 38.99
C SER A 307 6.44 -7.56 39.23
N GLY A 308 6.61 -6.66 38.26
CA GLY A 308 7.48 -5.50 38.44
C GLY A 308 7.53 -4.52 37.27
N PRO A 309 8.21 -3.37 37.44
CA PRO A 309 8.29 -2.35 36.40
C PRO A 309 9.09 -2.81 35.17
N THR A 310 8.42 -2.68 34.02
CA THR A 310 8.91 -2.56 32.63
C THR A 310 10.04 -1.55 32.37
N ARG A 311 11.35 -1.82 32.56
CA ARG A 311 12.38 -0.85 32.12
C ARG A 311 12.83 -1.12 30.68
N LEU A 312 12.66 -0.11 29.82
CA LEU A 312 13.16 -0.09 28.44
C LEU A 312 14.18 1.05 28.29
N GLU A 313 15.34 0.76 27.71
CA GLU A 313 16.32 1.77 27.29
C GLU A 313 16.36 1.82 25.76
N LEU A 314 16.06 2.98 25.19
CA LEU A 314 16.18 3.23 23.76
C LEU A 314 17.33 4.19 23.52
N ARG A 315 18.30 3.77 22.72
CA ARG A 315 19.42 4.62 22.29
C ARG A 315 19.14 5.13 20.89
N LEU A 316 18.87 6.42 20.79
CA LEU A 316 18.48 7.09 19.55
C LEU A 316 19.52 8.16 19.22
N ASP A 317 19.77 8.37 17.93
CA ASP A 317 20.62 9.46 17.47
C ASP A 317 19.89 10.80 17.68
N PRO A 318 20.37 11.70 18.55
CA PRO A 318 19.68 12.96 18.82
C PRO A 318 19.62 13.89 17.60
N SER A 319 20.51 13.73 16.62
CA SER A 319 20.49 14.52 15.38
C SER A 319 19.27 14.22 14.50
N SER A 320 18.61 13.08 14.73
CA SER A 320 17.39 12.68 14.03
C SER A 320 16.09 13.28 14.61
N ALA A 321 16.18 14.05 15.70
CA ALA A 321 15.02 14.61 16.43
C ALA A 321 13.92 13.57 16.71
N PRO A 322 14.25 12.43 17.37
CA PRO A 322 13.32 11.32 17.51
C PRO A 322 12.11 11.68 18.38
N MET A 323 10.97 11.11 18.03
CA MET A 323 9.73 11.25 18.80
C MET A 323 9.26 9.87 19.29
N LEU A 324 9.16 9.72 20.61
CA LEU A 324 8.64 8.51 21.24
C LEU A 324 7.26 8.81 21.81
N THR A 325 6.29 7.96 21.47
CA THR A 325 4.92 8.03 22.02
C THR A 325 4.51 6.65 22.50
N ALA A 326 3.87 6.59 23.67
CA ALA A 326 3.31 5.38 24.22
C ALA A 326 1.78 5.48 24.28
N MET A 327 1.11 4.36 24.00
CA MET A 327 -0.32 4.20 24.23
C MET A 327 -0.58 2.89 24.95
N ILE A 328 -1.61 2.88 25.79
CA ILE A 328 -2.07 1.69 26.50
C ILE A 328 -3.41 1.30 25.87
N PRO A 329 -3.58 0.07 25.36
CA PRO A 329 -4.85 -0.41 24.85
C PRO A 329 -5.94 -0.38 25.94
N GLY A 330 -7.19 -0.17 25.53
CA GLY A 330 -8.34 -0.05 26.45
C GLY A 330 -8.80 -1.35 27.12
N GLY A 331 -8.15 -2.48 26.84
CA GLY A 331 -8.53 -3.79 27.36
C GLY A 331 -7.62 -4.91 26.86
N PRO A 332 -7.86 -6.16 27.28
CA PRO A 332 -7.17 -7.31 26.71
C PRO A 332 -7.57 -7.45 25.23
N LEU A 333 -6.58 -7.67 24.37
CA LEU A 333 -6.79 -7.86 22.94
C LEU A 333 -6.32 -9.26 22.54
N PRO A 334 -7.00 -9.93 21.59
CA PRO A 334 -6.52 -11.20 21.06
C PRO A 334 -5.09 -11.05 20.53
N ARG A 335 -4.26 -12.07 20.74
CA ARG A 335 -2.85 -12.04 20.35
C ARG A 335 -2.45 -13.35 19.72
N LEU A 336 -1.88 -13.25 18.53
CA LEU A 336 -1.36 -14.38 17.79
C LEU A 336 0.14 -14.23 17.54
N SER A 337 0.83 -15.35 17.42
CA SER A 337 2.14 -15.43 16.76
C SER A 337 2.04 -16.37 15.57
N LEU A 338 2.67 -15.99 14.46
CA LEU A 338 2.77 -16.78 13.24
C LEU A 338 4.24 -17.09 12.98
N GLY A 339 4.53 -18.33 12.60
CA GLY A 339 5.80 -18.75 12.02
C GLY A 339 5.55 -19.45 10.69
N VAL A 340 6.41 -19.23 9.72
CA VAL A 340 6.36 -19.92 8.42
C VAL A 340 7.73 -20.50 8.14
N THR A 341 7.78 -21.79 7.82
CA THR A 341 9.02 -22.54 7.63
C THR A 341 8.98 -23.34 6.34
N GLU A 342 10.10 -23.35 5.63
CA GLU A 342 10.33 -24.25 4.49
C GLU A 342 10.47 -25.70 4.97
N VAL A 343 9.72 -26.60 4.35
CA VAL A 343 9.77 -28.04 4.61
C VAL A 343 10.40 -28.82 3.45
N ASP A 344 10.24 -28.35 2.22
CA ASP A 344 10.86 -28.91 1.03
C ASP A 344 10.98 -27.86 -0.10
N ARG A 345 11.83 -28.18 -1.07
CA ARG A 345 12.04 -27.40 -2.29
C ARG A 345 12.25 -28.33 -3.47
N ASP A 346 11.45 -28.17 -4.51
CA ASP A 346 11.53 -28.95 -5.74
C ASP A 346 11.28 -28.07 -6.97
N GLU A 347 12.18 -28.10 -7.95
CA GLU A 347 12.09 -27.34 -9.23
C GLU A 347 11.62 -25.87 -9.09
N GLY A 348 12.04 -25.19 -8.03
CA GLY A 348 11.69 -23.78 -7.76
C GLY A 348 10.37 -23.57 -7.00
N ARG A 349 9.59 -24.63 -6.77
CA ARG A 349 8.47 -24.63 -5.81
C ARG A 349 9.02 -24.80 -4.41
N VAL A 350 8.51 -24.02 -3.47
CA VAL A 350 8.85 -24.11 -2.05
C VAL A 350 7.62 -24.57 -1.30
N GLY A 351 7.73 -25.73 -0.65
CA GLY A 351 6.75 -26.24 0.28
C GLY A 351 6.91 -25.57 1.63
N LEU A 352 5.84 -24.97 2.12
CA LEU A 352 5.81 -24.24 3.39
C LEU A 352 4.82 -24.86 4.37
N VAL A 353 5.11 -24.67 5.65
CA VAL A 353 4.18 -24.93 6.75
C VAL A 353 4.07 -23.66 7.60
N ALA A 354 2.84 -23.32 7.98
CA ALA A 354 2.52 -22.23 8.88
C ALA A 354 2.15 -22.77 10.26
N GLN A 355 2.72 -22.18 11.29
CA GLN A 355 2.41 -22.44 12.69
C GLN A 355 1.83 -21.19 13.33
N VAL A 356 0.65 -21.32 13.93
CA VAL A 356 -0.01 -20.24 14.65
C VAL A 356 -0.22 -20.63 16.12
N GLU A 357 0.01 -19.68 17.02
CA GLU A 357 -0.21 -19.84 18.46
C GLU A 357 -0.97 -18.64 19.04
N GLU A 358 -1.93 -18.93 19.93
CA GLU A 358 -2.68 -17.94 20.69
C GLU A 358 -1.92 -17.56 21.97
N ARG A 359 -1.81 -16.27 22.26
CA ARG A 359 -0.90 -15.70 23.27
C ARG A 359 -1.57 -14.84 24.33
N ALA A 360 -2.84 -14.50 24.19
CA ALA A 360 -3.62 -13.69 25.12
C ALA A 360 -4.53 -14.54 26.03
N GLY A 361 -4.74 -15.82 25.73
CA GLY A 361 -5.74 -16.66 26.39
C GLY A 361 -7.15 -16.44 25.86
N ILE A 362 -7.31 -15.83 24.67
CA ILE A 362 -8.59 -15.53 24.04
C ILE A 362 -8.72 -16.42 22.80
N PRO A 363 -9.67 -17.37 22.75
CA PRO A 363 -9.89 -18.18 21.56
C PRO A 363 -10.24 -17.31 20.35
N VAL A 364 -9.79 -17.73 19.17
CA VAL A 364 -10.09 -17.01 17.91
C VAL A 364 -10.44 -17.98 16.79
N GLU A 365 -11.17 -17.47 15.80
CA GLU A 365 -11.46 -18.11 14.53
C GLU A 365 -10.55 -17.53 13.45
N LEU A 366 -9.82 -18.38 12.73
CA LEU A 366 -8.93 -17.98 11.65
C LEU A 366 -9.74 -17.58 10.40
N ASP A 367 -9.43 -16.41 9.84
CA ASP A 367 -10.19 -15.82 8.74
C ASP A 367 -9.49 -15.95 7.38
N ARG A 368 -8.20 -15.63 7.33
CA ARG A 368 -7.43 -15.57 6.07
C ARG A 368 -5.94 -15.65 6.32
N LEU A 369 -5.24 -16.43 5.51
CA LEU A 369 -3.80 -16.39 5.35
C LEU A 369 -3.47 -15.68 4.03
N SER A 370 -2.63 -14.65 4.04
CA SER A 370 -2.15 -13.99 2.82
C SER A 370 -0.64 -13.80 2.84
N TRP A 371 -0.04 -13.61 1.67
CA TRP A 371 1.39 -13.35 1.53
C TRP A 371 1.72 -12.48 0.32
N GLU A 372 2.82 -11.74 0.43
CA GLU A 372 3.38 -10.91 -0.65
C GLU A 372 4.85 -10.59 -0.37
N PRO A 373 5.60 -10.04 -1.34
CA PRO A 373 6.95 -9.52 -1.07
C PRO A 373 6.92 -8.39 -0.04
N ILE A 374 7.87 -8.38 0.90
CA ILE A 374 8.02 -7.30 1.91
C ILE A 374 8.19 -5.94 1.22
N VAL A 375 8.96 -5.93 0.13
CA VAL A 375 9.17 -4.75 -0.71
C VAL A 375 8.61 -5.05 -2.10
N PRO A 376 7.50 -4.42 -2.51
CA PRO A 376 7.00 -4.62 -3.87
C PRO A 376 7.99 -4.03 -4.90
N PRO A 377 8.25 -4.72 -6.01
CA PRO A 377 9.18 -4.29 -7.04
C PRO A 377 8.68 -3.04 -7.78
N ARG A 378 9.53 -2.02 -7.94
CA ARG A 378 9.13 -0.71 -8.49
C ARG A 378 9.05 -0.67 -10.02
N ASP A 379 9.62 -1.66 -10.68
CA ASP A 379 9.81 -1.76 -12.13
C ASP A 379 8.78 -2.68 -12.80
N LEU A 380 7.86 -3.26 -12.04
CA LEU A 380 6.81 -4.13 -12.56
C LEU A 380 5.46 -3.42 -12.70
N PRO A 381 4.67 -3.75 -13.74
CA PRO A 381 3.32 -3.22 -13.93
C PRO A 381 2.35 -3.76 -12.87
N ARG A 382 1.19 -3.11 -12.71
CA ARG A 382 0.17 -3.47 -11.70
C ARG A 382 -0.25 -4.93 -11.71
N ASP A 383 -0.40 -5.55 -12.88
CA ASP A 383 -0.84 -6.95 -12.99
C ASP A 383 0.17 -7.94 -12.39
N ALA A 384 1.44 -7.56 -12.31
CA ALA A 384 2.45 -8.36 -11.65
C ALA A 384 2.33 -8.31 -10.12
N HIS A 385 1.73 -7.26 -9.58
CA HIS A 385 1.46 -7.11 -8.15
C HIS A 385 0.12 -7.80 -7.86
N ARG A 386 0.14 -9.05 -7.40
CA ARG A 386 -1.02 -9.69 -6.74
C ARG A 386 -0.54 -10.40 -5.48
N PRO A 387 -1.25 -10.27 -4.34
CA PRO A 387 -0.92 -11.05 -3.16
C PRO A 387 -1.39 -12.48 -3.38
N GLY A 388 -0.71 -13.44 -2.76
CA GLY A 388 -1.28 -14.77 -2.61
C GLY A 388 -2.20 -14.80 -1.39
N GLU A 389 -3.28 -15.56 -1.46
CA GLU A 389 -4.19 -15.72 -0.33
C GLU A 389 -4.85 -17.10 -0.28
N ILE A 390 -5.22 -17.48 0.94
CA ILE A 390 -6.10 -18.60 1.26
C ILE A 390 -7.20 -18.03 2.18
N PRO A 391 -8.43 -17.83 1.64
CA PRO A 391 -9.57 -17.35 2.42
C PRO A 391 -10.09 -18.42 3.39
N GLY A 392 -11.02 -18.03 4.29
CA GLY A 392 -11.43 -18.83 5.45
C GLY A 392 -11.98 -20.23 5.13
N ASP A 393 -12.70 -20.39 4.03
CA ASP A 393 -13.15 -21.69 3.53
C ASP A 393 -11.98 -22.59 3.10
N GLY A 394 -10.94 -22.00 2.50
CA GLY A 394 -9.68 -22.65 2.18
C GLY A 394 -8.84 -23.00 3.43
N LEU A 395 -8.95 -22.23 4.51
CA LEU A 395 -8.17 -22.46 5.74
C LEU A 395 -8.53 -23.77 6.43
N ALA A 396 -9.78 -24.22 6.37
CA ALA A 396 -10.19 -25.51 6.94
C ALA A 396 -9.54 -26.71 6.22
N SER A 397 -9.09 -26.53 4.97
CA SER A 397 -8.33 -27.54 4.24
C SER A 397 -6.83 -27.49 4.57
N LEU A 398 -6.35 -26.32 4.99
CA LEU A 398 -4.96 -26.05 5.31
C LEU A 398 -4.63 -26.43 6.77
N PHE A 399 -5.46 -26.05 7.74
CA PHE A 399 -5.28 -26.36 9.16
C PHE A 399 -6.19 -27.52 9.60
N PRO A 400 -5.90 -28.19 10.72
CA PRO A 400 -6.80 -29.22 11.29
C PRO A 400 -8.20 -28.70 11.65
N GLY A 401 -8.33 -27.38 11.79
CA GLY A 401 -9.57 -26.63 12.01
C GLY A 401 -9.27 -25.13 11.94
N THR A 402 -10.31 -24.31 11.90
CA THR A 402 -10.21 -22.84 11.85
C THR A 402 -10.32 -22.21 13.23
N THR A 403 -10.81 -22.92 14.24
CA THR A 403 -10.82 -22.46 15.62
C THR A 403 -9.48 -22.71 16.31
N LEU A 404 -8.83 -21.65 16.76
CA LEU A 404 -7.63 -21.70 17.60
C LEU A 404 -8.04 -21.48 19.07
N PRO A 405 -7.96 -22.50 19.94
CA PRO A 405 -8.37 -22.36 21.33
C PRO A 405 -7.45 -21.42 22.11
N ALA A 406 -7.90 -20.95 23.28
CA ALA A 406 -7.09 -20.16 24.20
C ALA A 406 -5.77 -20.89 24.53
N ARG A 407 -4.64 -20.20 24.36
CA ARG A 407 -3.28 -20.76 24.49
C ARG A 407 -3.00 -21.95 23.57
N GLY A 408 -3.82 -22.12 22.54
CA GLY A 408 -3.74 -23.20 21.56
C GLY A 408 -2.67 -22.96 20.52
N ARG A 409 -2.39 -24.03 19.77
CA ARG A 409 -1.48 -24.03 18.63
C ARG A 409 -2.09 -24.84 17.49
N LEU A 410 -1.98 -24.32 16.27
CA LEU A 410 -2.28 -25.06 15.05
C LEU A 410 -1.06 -25.06 14.14
N ILE A 411 -0.90 -26.15 13.39
CA ILE A 411 0.14 -26.30 12.37
C ILE A 411 -0.58 -26.67 11.08
N SER A 412 -0.27 -25.96 10.00
CA SER A 412 -0.87 -26.22 8.71
C SER A 412 -0.33 -27.51 8.10
N ARG A 413 -1.10 -28.07 7.16
CA ARG A 413 -0.56 -28.92 6.11
C ARG A 413 0.40 -28.11 5.23
N ARG A 414 1.20 -28.83 4.45
CA ARG A 414 2.07 -28.24 3.44
C ARG A 414 1.24 -27.46 2.42
N PHE A 415 1.70 -26.26 2.08
CA PHE A 415 1.17 -25.46 0.97
C PHE A 415 2.32 -24.90 0.11
N GLU A 416 2.00 -24.49 -1.12
CA GLU A 416 2.99 -24.00 -2.09
C GLU A 416 2.77 -22.52 -2.39
N ILE A 417 3.86 -21.84 -2.75
CA ILE A 417 3.83 -20.47 -3.27
C ILE A 417 4.37 -20.45 -4.69
N ASP A 418 3.81 -19.55 -5.50
CA ASP A 418 4.30 -19.26 -6.84
C ASP A 418 5.81 -18.94 -6.82
N PRO A 419 6.65 -19.74 -7.50
CA PRO A 419 8.08 -19.48 -7.65
C PRO A 419 8.41 -18.07 -8.15
N ALA A 420 7.54 -17.47 -8.98
CA ALA A 420 7.72 -16.12 -9.50
C ALA A 420 7.62 -15.04 -8.42
N MET A 421 6.87 -15.30 -7.35
CA MET A 421 6.76 -14.39 -6.21
C MET A 421 8.00 -14.47 -5.31
N LEU A 422 8.50 -15.69 -5.07
CA LEU A 422 9.70 -15.93 -4.25
C LEU A 422 10.97 -15.30 -4.86
N ARG A 423 11.06 -15.25 -6.19
CA ARG A 423 12.18 -14.57 -6.88
C ARG A 423 12.20 -13.05 -6.68
N ARG A 424 11.18 -12.46 -6.07
CA ARG A 424 11.10 -11.01 -5.83
C ARG A 424 11.70 -10.59 -4.49
N GLY A 425 12.18 -11.55 -3.70
CA GLY A 425 12.88 -11.33 -2.43
C GLY A 425 12.10 -11.83 -1.22
N PRO A 426 12.45 -11.34 -0.01
CA PRO A 426 11.80 -11.73 1.22
C PRO A 426 10.30 -11.50 1.21
N MET A 427 9.58 -12.45 1.79
CA MET A 427 8.12 -12.52 1.84
C MET A 427 7.61 -12.16 3.22
N ILE A 428 6.42 -11.57 3.25
CA ILE A 428 5.62 -11.40 4.45
C ILE A 428 4.35 -12.23 4.36
N PHE A 429 4.01 -12.89 5.46
CA PHE A 429 2.77 -13.61 5.67
C PHE A 429 1.93 -12.90 6.71
N ARG A 430 0.62 -12.92 6.51
CA ARG A 430 -0.38 -12.38 7.42
C ARG A 430 -1.45 -13.42 7.67
N LEU A 431 -1.71 -13.71 8.94
CA LEU A 431 -2.85 -14.54 9.34
C LEU A 431 -3.81 -13.68 10.15
N SER A 432 -4.99 -13.44 9.60
CA SER A 432 -6.07 -12.73 10.27
C SER A 432 -7.00 -13.69 10.99
N ALA A 433 -7.55 -13.25 12.11
CA ALA A 433 -8.50 -14.00 12.92
C ALA A 433 -9.44 -13.06 13.68
N ARG A 434 -10.55 -13.60 14.21
CA ARG A 434 -11.52 -12.89 15.06
C ARG A 434 -11.81 -13.65 16.35
N ASP A 435 -12.03 -12.93 17.45
CA ASP A 435 -12.60 -13.54 18.65
C ASP A 435 -14.14 -13.64 18.59
N ALA A 436 -14.76 -14.05 19.70
CA ALA A 436 -16.21 -14.26 19.79
C ALA A 436 -16.99 -12.93 19.74
N GLU A 437 -16.35 -11.84 20.17
CA GLU A 437 -16.86 -10.47 20.15
C GLU A 437 -16.73 -9.83 18.76
N GLY A 438 -15.94 -10.44 17.87
CA GLY A 438 -15.70 -10.00 16.51
C GLY A 438 -14.47 -9.10 16.36
N ASP A 439 -13.69 -8.92 17.42
CA ASP A 439 -12.46 -8.14 17.39
C ASP A 439 -11.40 -8.88 16.57
N ARG A 440 -10.80 -8.15 15.62
CA ARG A 440 -9.83 -8.70 14.68
C ARG A 440 -8.41 -8.63 15.23
N VAL A 441 -7.63 -9.65 14.91
CA VAL A 441 -6.18 -9.70 15.14
C VAL A 441 -5.47 -10.18 13.88
N VAL A 442 -4.27 -9.65 13.64
CA VAL A 442 -3.38 -10.13 12.58
C VAL A 442 -2.03 -10.52 13.15
N ALA A 443 -1.59 -11.73 12.81
CA ALA A 443 -0.26 -12.24 13.05
C ALA A 443 0.60 -12.11 11.81
N TRP A 444 1.90 -11.93 12.00
CA TRP A 444 2.86 -11.67 10.93
C TRP A 444 4.02 -12.66 10.99
N ALA A 445 4.50 -13.11 9.84
CA ALA A 445 5.75 -13.87 9.72
C ALA A 445 6.54 -13.44 8.49
N GLU A 446 7.85 -13.24 8.65
CA GLU A 446 8.76 -13.07 7.51
C GLU A 446 9.29 -14.43 7.07
N PHE A 447 9.52 -14.57 5.77
CA PHE A 447 10.19 -15.72 5.18
C PHE A 447 11.17 -15.22 4.13
N ASP A 448 12.44 -15.52 4.30
CA ASP A 448 13.47 -15.19 3.33
C ASP A 448 13.87 -16.45 2.56
N PRO A 449 13.56 -16.54 1.25
CA PRO A 449 13.86 -17.73 0.44
C PRO A 449 15.36 -17.96 0.22
N GLU A 450 16.21 -16.97 0.50
CA GLU A 450 17.67 -17.04 0.38
C GLU A 450 18.37 -17.27 1.73
N ALA A 451 17.66 -17.09 2.85
CA ALA A 451 18.21 -17.39 4.15
C ALA A 451 18.46 -18.90 4.30
N PRO A 452 19.59 -19.33 4.89
CA PRO A 452 19.82 -20.74 5.17
C PRO A 452 18.68 -21.26 6.05
N PRO A 453 18.18 -22.50 5.81
CA PRO A 453 17.15 -23.07 6.66
C PRO A 453 17.65 -23.04 8.10
N THR A 454 16.92 -22.34 8.96
CA THR A 454 17.26 -22.26 10.38
C THR A 454 17.13 -23.64 11.00
N GLY A 455 18.23 -24.39 11.04
CA GLY A 455 18.33 -25.63 11.79
C GLY A 455 18.27 -25.31 13.28
N GLY A 456 17.32 -25.90 14.00
CA GLY A 456 17.28 -25.78 15.47
C GLY A 456 15.92 -26.01 16.12
N GLY A 457 15.28 -27.14 15.84
CA GLY A 457 14.10 -27.63 16.54
C GLY A 457 13.65 -28.87 15.80
N GLU A 458 13.81 -30.04 16.41
CA GLU A 458 13.58 -31.37 15.83
C GLU A 458 12.56 -31.37 14.70
N ALA A 459 13.00 -31.75 13.50
CA ALA A 459 12.09 -32.15 12.45
C ALA A 459 11.20 -33.24 13.05
N LEU A 460 9.95 -32.89 13.36
CA LEU A 460 8.92 -33.86 13.71
C LEU A 460 8.61 -34.63 12.42
N VAL A 461 9.46 -35.61 12.11
CA VAL A 461 9.18 -36.60 11.08
C VAL A 461 8.02 -37.42 11.65
N VAL A 462 6.79 -37.07 11.29
CA VAL A 462 5.62 -37.92 11.52
C VAL A 462 5.78 -39.13 10.60
N ARG A 463 6.55 -40.13 11.05
CA ARG A 463 6.52 -41.47 10.47
C ARG A 463 5.26 -42.14 10.97
N SER A 464 4.22 -42.18 10.15
CA SER A 464 3.12 -43.11 10.33
C SER A 464 3.65 -44.54 10.08
N SER A 465 4.06 -45.23 11.15
CA SER A 465 4.24 -46.68 11.10
C SER A 465 2.99 -47.37 11.63
N PRO A 466 2.36 -48.29 10.87
CA PRO A 466 1.27 -49.10 11.39
C PRO A 466 1.83 -50.07 12.43
N ARG A 467 1.40 -49.95 13.68
CA ARG A 467 1.64 -50.97 14.70
C ARG A 467 0.82 -52.21 14.32
N ALA A 468 1.51 -53.26 13.89
CA ALA A 468 0.98 -54.62 13.95
C ALA A 468 0.74 -54.98 15.42
N VAL A 469 -0.46 -55.49 15.69
CA VAL A 469 -0.85 -56.08 16.97
C VAL A 469 -0.17 -57.44 17.05
N ASP A 470 0.67 -57.64 18.07
CA ASP A 470 1.21 -58.95 18.40
C ASP A 470 0.52 -59.42 19.69
N GLU A 471 -0.43 -60.33 19.52
CA GLU A 471 -1.04 -61.10 20.59
C GLU A 471 -0.16 -62.33 20.87
N SER A 472 0.51 -62.36 22.02
CA SER A 472 0.77 -63.64 22.71
C SER A 472 1.08 -63.41 24.18
N VAL A 473 0.04 -63.57 25.00
CA VAL A 473 0.15 -63.87 26.41
C VAL A 473 -0.06 -65.38 26.56
N THR A 474 0.98 -66.10 26.93
CA THR A 474 0.85 -67.39 27.60
C THR A 474 1.97 -67.54 28.63
N ALA A 475 1.55 -67.68 29.88
CA ALA A 475 2.23 -68.39 30.96
C ALA A 475 1.17 -69.32 31.59
N PRO A 476 1.51 -70.46 32.21
CA PRO A 476 2.80 -70.82 32.80
C PRO A 476 3.65 -71.81 31.99
#